data_AF-A0A8S2T9I4-F1
#
_entry.id   AF-A0A8S2T9I4-F1
#
_cell.length_a   1.000
_cell.length_b   1.000
_cell.length_c   1.000
_cell.angle_alpha   90.00
_cell.angle_beta   90.00
_cell.angle_gamma   90.00
#
_symmetry.space_group_name_H-M   'P 1'
#
loop_
_entity.id
_entity.type
_entity.pdbx_description
1 polymer ?
#
loop_
_entity_poly.entity_id
_entity_poly.type
_entity_poly.pdbx_seq_one_letter_code
_entity_poly.pdbx_strand_id
1 'polypeptide(L)'
;MTKGTSSFGKRNVKTHALCRRCGRSSYHLQRQRCAACGFPSKKIRKFNWSEKARRRKTTGTGRMSHLKVVFRRFRNGFREGTLAKSQKKHRNQQSSSGGASSTATVPATKS
;
A
#
# COMPACT_ATOMS: atom_id res chain seq x y z
N MET A 1 28.37 -8.11 -45.04
CA MET A 1 27.72 -7.57 -43.82
C MET A 1 26.36 -8.25 -43.64
N THR A 2 26.30 -9.37 -42.94
CA THR A 2 25.02 -10.06 -42.65
C THR A 2 24.34 -9.44 -41.43
N LYS A 3 23.04 -9.17 -41.53
CA LYS A 3 22.18 -8.81 -40.39
C LYS A 3 21.81 -10.09 -39.64
N GLY A 4 21.44 -9.97 -38.36
CA GLY A 4 20.94 -11.10 -37.58
C GLY A 4 22.02 -11.79 -36.75
N THR A 5 22.05 -13.13 -36.75
CA THR A 5 22.82 -13.97 -35.81
C THR A 5 24.29 -13.58 -35.68
N SER A 6 25.00 -13.40 -36.80
CA SER A 6 26.41 -13.00 -36.82
C SER A 6 26.66 -11.63 -36.14
N SER A 7 25.68 -10.72 -36.21
CA SER A 7 25.76 -9.40 -35.59
C SER A 7 25.33 -9.39 -34.11
N PHE A 8 24.46 -10.29 -33.67
CA PHE A 8 23.95 -10.35 -32.30
C PHE A 8 25.04 -10.81 -31.31
N GLY A 9 25.94 -11.72 -31.72
CA GLY A 9 27.05 -12.19 -30.88
C GLY A 9 27.99 -11.08 -30.40
N LYS A 10 28.06 -9.95 -31.15
CA LYS A 10 28.89 -8.80 -30.81
C LYS A 10 28.23 -7.82 -29.82
N ARG A 11 26.99 -8.05 -29.38
CA ARG A 11 26.22 -7.11 -28.54
C ARG A 11 26.42 -7.36 -27.03
N ASN A 12 27.62 -7.13 -26.53
CA ASN A 12 27.98 -7.32 -25.11
C ASN A 12 27.96 -6.01 -24.28
N VAL A 13 28.09 -4.85 -24.91
CA VAL A 13 28.07 -3.53 -24.23
C VAL A 13 26.64 -3.15 -23.82
N LYS A 14 26.47 -2.70 -22.57
CA LYS A 14 25.18 -2.26 -22.04
C LYS A 14 24.98 -0.76 -22.25
N THR A 15 23.86 -0.39 -22.85
CA THR A 15 23.44 1.02 -22.99
C THR A 15 22.71 1.53 -21.75
N HIS A 16 21.92 0.66 -21.11
CA HIS A 16 21.08 0.98 -19.96
C HIS A 16 21.44 0.20 -18.70
N ALA A 17 21.35 0.87 -17.56
CA ALA A 17 21.49 0.32 -16.21
C ALA A 17 20.28 0.69 -15.33
N LEU A 18 20.26 0.21 -14.09
CA LEU A 18 19.24 0.53 -13.09
C LEU A 18 19.31 2.01 -12.69
N CYS A 19 18.16 2.69 -12.72
CA CYS A 19 18.06 4.08 -12.29
C CYS A 19 17.77 4.17 -10.79
N ARG A 20 18.61 4.93 -10.05
CA ARG A 20 18.45 5.16 -8.60
C ARG A 20 17.10 5.76 -8.19
N ARG A 21 16.47 6.59 -9.03
CA ARG A 21 15.19 7.24 -8.69
C ARG A 21 13.98 6.33 -8.88
N CYS A 22 13.92 5.59 -9.99
CA CYS A 22 12.71 4.85 -10.37
C CYS A 22 12.86 3.32 -10.36
N GLY A 23 14.05 2.80 -10.07
CA GLY A 23 14.33 1.35 -9.98
C GLY A 23 14.25 0.59 -11.31
N ARG A 24 14.07 1.26 -12.45
CA ARG A 24 13.97 0.61 -13.77
C ARG A 24 15.32 0.58 -14.47
N SER A 25 15.57 -0.47 -15.25
CA SER A 25 16.72 -0.55 -16.17
C SER A 25 16.49 0.36 -17.38
N SER A 26 16.73 1.65 -17.20
CA SER A 26 16.46 2.68 -18.20
C SER A 26 17.44 3.85 -18.08
N TYR A 27 18.44 3.74 -17.22
CA TYR A 27 19.47 4.77 -17.06
C TYR A 27 20.51 4.62 -18.16
N HIS A 28 20.57 5.55 -19.10
CA HIS A 28 21.57 5.52 -20.16
C HIS A 28 22.94 5.90 -19.59
N LEU A 29 23.92 5.00 -19.71
CA LEU A 29 25.25 5.16 -19.10
C LEU A 29 26.01 6.33 -19.73
N GLN A 30 26.23 6.31 -21.05
CA GLN A 30 26.96 7.38 -21.75
C GLN A 30 26.32 8.76 -21.61
N ARG A 31 25.00 8.86 -21.84
CA ARG A 31 24.26 10.14 -21.78
C ARG A 31 23.85 10.56 -20.37
N GLN A 32 24.16 9.73 -19.37
CA GLN A 32 23.84 9.94 -17.97
C GLN A 32 22.37 10.38 -17.74
N ARG A 33 21.42 9.76 -18.45
CA ARG A 33 20.01 10.17 -18.44
C ARG A 33 19.06 8.99 -18.42
N CYS A 34 18.06 9.04 -17.54
CA CYS A 34 17.02 8.01 -17.46
C CYS A 34 15.93 8.23 -18.51
N ALA A 35 15.74 7.26 -19.39
CA ALA A 35 14.67 7.25 -20.37
C ALA A 35 13.28 7.15 -19.71
N ALA A 36 13.15 6.57 -18.51
CA ALA A 36 11.84 6.41 -17.86
C ALA A 36 11.39 7.64 -17.06
N CYS A 37 12.27 8.16 -16.18
CA CYS A 37 11.91 9.21 -15.22
C CYS A 37 12.62 10.56 -15.47
N GLY A 38 13.61 10.63 -16.37
CA GLY A 38 14.33 11.86 -16.70
C GLY A 38 15.51 12.22 -15.79
N PHE A 39 15.80 11.43 -14.74
CA PHE A 39 16.97 11.62 -13.87
C PHE A 39 18.23 11.88 -14.72
N PRO A 40 19.02 12.95 -14.48
CA PRO A 40 19.12 13.77 -13.26
C PRO A 40 18.13 14.94 -13.13
N SER A 41 17.22 15.19 -14.08
CA SER A 41 16.31 16.35 -14.00
C SER A 41 15.52 16.39 -12.69
N LYS A 42 15.30 17.58 -12.11
CA LYS A 42 14.53 17.73 -10.86
C LYS A 42 13.09 17.22 -11.02
N LYS A 43 12.43 17.59 -12.12
CA LYS A 43 11.06 17.15 -12.45
C LYS A 43 11.07 15.73 -13.02
N ILE A 44 10.05 14.94 -12.67
CA ILE A 44 9.80 13.61 -13.25
C ILE A 44 9.26 13.78 -14.68
N ARG A 45 9.86 13.05 -15.62
CA ARG A 45 9.40 12.99 -17.02
C ARG A 45 7.98 12.41 -17.11
N LYS A 46 7.03 13.21 -17.59
CA LYS A 46 5.63 12.86 -17.84
C LYS A 46 5.19 13.41 -19.20
N PHE A 47 4.34 12.67 -19.90
CA PHE A 47 3.74 13.09 -21.17
C PHE A 47 2.25 12.74 -21.16
N ASN A 48 1.43 13.62 -21.74
CA ASN A 48 -0.02 13.46 -21.76
C ASN A 48 -0.46 12.39 -22.77
N TRP A 49 0.29 12.19 -23.86
CA TRP A 49 0.02 11.16 -24.86
C TRP A 49 0.19 9.73 -24.34
N SER A 50 0.81 9.52 -23.17
CA SER A 50 1.04 8.19 -22.60
C SER A 50 0.33 8.00 -21.27
N GLU A 51 -0.99 7.79 -21.32
CA GLU A 51 -1.81 7.63 -20.13
C GLU A 51 -1.42 6.39 -19.30
N LYS A 52 -1.18 5.25 -19.97
CA LYS A 52 -0.74 4.02 -19.29
C LYS A 52 0.58 4.24 -18.54
N ALA A 53 1.49 5.05 -19.08
CA ALA A 53 2.74 5.37 -18.39
C ALA A 53 2.52 6.27 -17.17
N ARG A 54 1.57 7.22 -17.25
CA ARG A 54 1.14 8.06 -16.12
C ARG A 54 0.57 7.20 -14.99
N ARG A 55 -0.38 6.30 -15.30
CA ARG A 55 -1.04 5.41 -14.32
C ARG A 55 -0.07 4.55 -13.53
N ARG A 56 0.97 3.99 -14.17
CA ARG A 56 1.97 3.15 -13.48
C ARG A 56 2.85 3.90 -12.48
N LYS A 57 2.89 5.24 -12.50
CA LYS A 57 3.78 6.06 -11.67
C LYS A 57 3.05 7.04 -10.77
N THR A 58 1.72 7.12 -10.87
CA THR A 58 0.94 8.12 -10.14
C THR A 58 0.97 7.86 -8.63
N THR A 59 0.71 8.90 -7.85
CA THR A 59 0.50 8.78 -6.40
C THR A 59 -0.59 7.75 -6.13
N GLY A 60 -0.33 6.80 -5.23
CA GLY A 60 -1.26 5.69 -4.96
C GLY A 60 -0.70 4.30 -5.25
N THR A 61 0.29 4.17 -6.14
CA THR A 61 0.84 2.86 -6.53
C THR A 61 1.89 2.31 -5.57
N GLY A 62 2.42 3.14 -4.66
CA GLY A 62 3.46 2.77 -3.70
C GLY A 62 2.94 2.62 -2.26
N ARG A 63 3.86 2.62 -1.30
CA ARG A 63 3.54 2.41 0.14
C ARG A 63 2.66 3.50 0.77
N MET A 64 2.60 4.70 0.18
CA MET A 64 1.84 5.85 0.69
C MET A 64 2.05 6.12 2.19
N SER A 65 3.24 5.89 2.76
CA SER A 65 3.46 5.86 4.20
C SER A 65 2.96 7.12 4.94
N HIS A 66 3.26 8.30 4.39
CA HIS A 66 2.80 9.57 4.96
C HIS A 66 1.31 9.84 4.65
N LEU A 67 0.93 9.83 3.38
CA LEU A 67 -0.44 10.17 2.95
C LEU A 67 -1.50 9.23 3.55
N LYS A 68 -1.20 7.94 3.71
CA LYS A 68 -2.10 6.98 4.37
C LYS A 68 -2.40 7.39 5.82
N VAL A 69 -1.39 7.83 6.56
CA VAL A 69 -1.56 8.31 7.93
C VAL A 69 -2.32 9.63 7.94
N VAL A 70 -2.01 10.56 7.02
CA VAL A 70 -2.73 11.84 6.89
C VAL A 70 -4.22 11.61 6.65
N PHE A 71 -4.61 10.72 5.73
CA PHE A 71 -6.03 10.45 5.47
C PHE A 71 -6.76 9.79 6.64
N ARG A 72 -6.04 9.01 7.47
CA ARG A 72 -6.60 8.46 8.73
C ARG A 72 -6.78 9.56 9.78
N ARG A 73 -5.78 10.43 9.94
CA ARG A 73 -5.84 11.57 10.86
C ARG A 73 -6.92 12.57 10.45
N PHE A 74 -7.07 12.83 9.15
CA PHE A 74 -8.10 13.70 8.59
C PHE A 74 -9.51 13.24 8.97
N ARG A 75 -9.82 11.94 8.83
CA ARG A 75 -11.12 11.36 9.27
C ARG A 75 -11.37 11.51 10.76
N ASN A 76 -10.31 11.60 11.55
CA ASN A 76 -10.37 11.79 13.00
C ASN A 76 -10.26 13.28 13.40
N GLY A 77 -10.31 14.21 12.44
CA GLY A 77 -10.23 15.66 12.68
C GLY A 77 -8.86 16.15 13.16
N PHE A 78 -7.77 15.45 12.79
CA PHE A 78 -6.40 15.74 13.21
C PHE A 78 -6.20 15.83 14.74
N ARG A 79 -7.02 15.15 15.54
CA ARG A 79 -6.86 15.08 17.00
C ARG A 79 -5.45 14.64 17.38
N GLU A 80 -4.86 15.33 18.35
CA GLU A 80 -3.55 15.05 18.94
C GLU A 80 -3.68 14.99 20.47
N GLY A 81 -2.79 14.26 21.15
CA GLY A 81 -2.70 14.25 22.63
C GLY A 81 -3.85 13.58 23.40
N THR A 82 -4.89 13.08 22.73
CA THR A 82 -6.03 12.40 23.39
C THR A 82 -5.82 10.90 23.52
N LEU A 83 -6.08 10.33 24.70
CA LEU A 83 -6.09 8.88 24.90
C LEU A 83 -7.51 8.32 24.72
N ALA A 84 -7.60 7.08 24.20
CA ALA A 84 -8.88 6.38 24.13
C ALA A 84 -9.36 6.00 25.54
N LYS A 85 -10.66 6.19 25.81
CA LYS A 85 -11.27 5.79 27.09
C LYS A 85 -11.22 4.26 27.24
N SER A 86 -10.70 3.79 28.38
CA SER A 86 -10.66 2.35 28.71
C SER A 86 -12.07 1.77 28.91
N GLN A 87 -12.35 0.60 28.32
CA GLN A 87 -13.66 -0.08 28.35
C GLN A 87 -13.77 -1.14 29.47
N LYS A 88 -12.83 -1.21 30.42
CA LYS A 88 -12.75 -2.30 31.42
C LYS A 88 -13.91 -2.40 32.44
N LYS A 89 -14.98 -1.61 32.36
CA LYS A 89 -16.01 -1.52 33.41
C LYS A 89 -17.25 -2.41 33.21
N HIS A 90 -17.50 -3.00 32.04
CA HIS A 90 -18.78 -3.71 31.77
C HIS A 90 -18.73 -5.25 31.82
N ARG A 91 -17.57 -5.90 31.98
CA ARG A 91 -17.49 -7.38 31.97
C ARG A 91 -17.80 -8.05 33.33
N ASN A 92 -17.91 -7.29 34.42
CA ASN A 92 -17.98 -7.83 35.79
C ASN A 92 -19.34 -7.65 36.49
N GLN A 93 -20.40 -7.28 35.76
CA GLN A 93 -21.76 -7.11 36.32
C GLN A 93 -22.77 -8.18 35.89
N GLN A 94 -22.37 -9.15 35.06
CA GLN A 94 -23.26 -10.21 34.55
C GLN A 94 -23.12 -11.57 35.28
N SER A 95 -22.28 -11.66 36.31
CA SER A 95 -22.00 -12.91 37.02
C SER A 95 -22.52 -12.96 38.47
N SER A 96 -23.37 -12.01 38.90
CA SER A 96 -23.84 -11.92 40.30
C SER A 96 -25.35 -11.95 40.51
N SER A 97 -26.15 -12.38 39.53
CA SER A 97 -27.57 -12.71 39.73
C SER A 97 -27.82 -14.19 39.45
N GLY A 98 -27.31 -15.04 40.34
CA GLY A 98 -27.56 -16.48 40.34
C GLY A 98 -27.73 -16.96 41.77
N GLY A 99 -28.93 -16.79 42.32
CA GLY A 99 -29.28 -17.26 43.64
C GLY A 99 -30.79 -17.46 43.81
N ALA A 100 -31.15 -18.68 44.24
CA ALA A 100 -32.42 -19.15 44.78
C ALA A 100 -33.42 -19.85 43.82
N SER A 101 -33.28 -21.17 43.84
CA SER A 101 -34.24 -22.27 43.71
C SER A 101 -35.74 -21.98 43.92
N SER A 102 -36.58 -22.56 43.07
CA SER A 102 -37.90 -23.09 43.48
C SER A 102 -38.34 -24.18 42.50
N THR A 103 -38.45 -25.39 43.02
CA THR A 103 -39.03 -26.60 42.41
C THR A 103 -40.46 -26.36 41.93
N ALA A 104 -40.78 -26.81 40.71
CA ALA A 104 -42.17 -26.98 40.27
C ALA A 104 -42.32 -28.30 39.50
N THR A 105 -43.04 -29.23 40.13
CA THR A 105 -43.51 -30.51 39.62
C THR A 105 -44.41 -30.32 38.41
N VAL A 106 -44.20 -31.10 37.34
CA VAL A 106 -45.08 -31.14 36.16
C VAL A 106 -46.00 -32.36 36.26
N PRO A 107 -47.33 -32.22 36.27
CA PRO A 107 -48.21 -33.37 36.06
C PRO A 107 -48.38 -33.61 34.56
N ALA A 108 -48.19 -34.88 34.18
CA ALA A 108 -48.54 -35.40 32.87
C ALA A 108 -50.05 -35.54 32.75
N THR A 109 -50.65 -34.97 31.70
CA THR A 109 -51.94 -35.43 31.19
C THR A 109 -51.95 -35.38 29.67
N LYS A 110 -52.22 -36.57 29.11
CA LYS A 110 -52.58 -36.88 27.74
C LYS A 110 -53.92 -36.25 27.36
N SER A 111 -54.05 -35.85 26.09
CA SER A 111 -55.16 -36.19 25.19
C SER A 111 -54.78 -35.82 23.76
#